data_AF-A0A4P5W780-F1
#
_entry.id   AF-A0A4P5W780-F1
#
_cell.length_a   1.000
_cell.length_b   1.000
_cell.length_c   1.000
_cell.angle_alpha   90.00
_cell.angle_beta   90.00
_cell.angle_gamma   90.00
#
_symmetry.space_group_name_H-M   'P 1'
#
loop_
_entity.id
_entity.type
_entity.pdbx_description
1 polymer ?
#
loop_
_entity_poly.entity_id
_entity_poly.type
_entity_poly.pdbx_seq_one_letter_code
_entity_poly.pdbx_strand_id
1 'polypeptide(L)'
;MPCTPADAAALQNLLALSIPERIVVVRADVKSRADRYAWMKAHDLAKALGIEDSRSPGNDWSRETQADDLTVEEYAEQVFPPSTVLDWLTPSARRAKVLAKKGEQIDASGVLDFGFLTDKERDTIEAAIDADQLESNASNGMGCIATIGVGEELREYSGDEPARNPGESDDDYLLRMFEAEEDNRVHFEGQIEDDGECIFLKTPYDLRDEEPDRPVKISRSHW
;
A
#
# COMPACT_ATOMS: atom_id res chain seq x y z
N MET A 1 -6.52 -7.72 -23.68
CA MET A 1 -6.98 -7.51 -25.08
C MET A 1 -5.79 -7.68 -26.02
N PRO A 2 -5.97 -8.07 -27.29
CA PRO A 2 -4.85 -8.09 -28.25
C PRO A 2 -4.40 -6.66 -28.58
N CYS A 3 -3.08 -6.46 -28.60
CA CYS A 3 -2.39 -5.22 -28.97
C CYS A 3 -2.83 -4.77 -30.37
N THR A 4 -3.40 -3.56 -30.49
CA THR A 4 -3.78 -2.98 -31.78
C THR A 4 -2.52 -2.52 -32.55
N PRO A 5 -2.60 -2.28 -33.87
CA PRO A 5 -1.49 -1.68 -34.60
C PRO A 5 -1.05 -0.30 -34.05
N ALA A 6 -1.99 0.46 -33.47
CA ALA A 6 -1.69 1.73 -32.81
C ALA A 6 -0.89 1.52 -31.53
N ASP A 7 -1.27 0.52 -30.73
CA ASP A 7 -0.57 0.12 -29.50
C ASP A 7 0.87 -0.32 -29.80
N ALA A 8 1.05 -1.13 -30.85
CA ALA A 8 2.38 -1.57 -31.28
C ALA A 8 3.26 -0.39 -31.73
N ALA A 9 2.70 0.58 -32.45
CA ALA A 9 3.42 1.78 -32.85
C ALA A 9 3.76 2.68 -31.65
N ALA A 10 2.83 2.85 -30.70
CA ALA A 10 3.06 3.60 -29.47
C ALA A 10 4.19 2.98 -28.64
N LEU A 11 4.20 1.66 -28.49
CA LEU A 11 5.27 0.93 -27.79
C LEU A 11 6.62 1.10 -28.49
N GLN A 12 6.68 0.96 -29.82
CA GLN A 12 7.94 1.17 -30.57
C GLN A 12 8.47 2.59 -30.40
N ASN A 13 7.59 3.60 -30.46
CA ASN A 13 7.97 4.99 -30.24
C ASN A 13 8.51 5.22 -28.82
N LEU A 14 7.89 4.59 -27.81
CA LEU A 14 8.37 4.66 -26.44
C LEU A 14 9.75 4.00 -26.29
N LEU A 15 9.92 2.78 -26.81
CA LEU A 15 11.17 2.03 -26.70
C LEU A 15 12.34 2.65 -27.50
N ALA A 16 12.06 3.50 -28.48
CA ALA A 16 13.08 4.27 -29.19
C ALA A 16 13.73 5.38 -28.34
N LEU A 17 13.07 5.80 -27.26
CA LEU A 17 13.58 6.82 -26.32
C LEU A 17 14.54 6.20 -25.29
N SER A 18 15.37 7.03 -24.67
CA SER A 18 16.12 6.64 -23.47
C SER A 18 15.19 6.42 -22.26
N ILE A 19 15.63 5.67 -21.24
CA ILE A 19 14.81 5.42 -20.04
C ILE A 19 14.30 6.73 -19.39
N PRO A 20 15.15 7.77 -19.15
CA PRO A 20 14.66 9.03 -18.59
C PRO A 20 13.56 9.69 -19.44
N GLU A 21 13.73 9.70 -20.76
CA GLU A 21 12.72 10.26 -21.68
C GLU A 21 11.42 9.45 -21.68
N ARG A 22 11.50 8.11 -21.56
CA ARG A 22 10.30 7.26 -21.45
C ARG A 22 9.50 7.59 -20.20
N ILE A 23 10.16 7.78 -19.06
CA ILE A 23 9.53 8.15 -17.80
C ILE A 23 8.79 9.48 -17.96
N VAL A 24 9.44 10.50 -18.53
CA VAL A 24 8.82 11.81 -18.79
C VAL A 24 7.57 11.68 -19.67
N VAL A 25 7.64 10.87 -20.73
CA VAL A 25 6.51 10.66 -21.66
C VAL A 25 5.34 9.94 -20.97
N VAL A 26 5.61 8.87 -20.22
CA VAL A 26 4.56 8.12 -19.50
C VAL A 26 3.95 8.98 -18.40
N ARG A 27 4.76 9.72 -17.64
CA ARG A 27 4.27 10.66 -16.62
C ARG A 27 3.30 11.70 -17.21
N ALA A 28 3.68 12.32 -18.33
CA ALA A 28 2.82 13.28 -19.01
C ALA A 28 1.52 12.63 -19.52
N ASP A 29 1.59 11.38 -19.98
CA ASP A 29 0.44 10.60 -20.42
C ASP A 29 -0.55 10.30 -19.27
N VAL A 30 -0.02 9.85 -18.12
CA VAL A 30 -0.78 9.60 -16.88
C VAL A 30 -1.45 10.90 -16.42
N LYS A 31 -0.69 12.00 -16.30
CA LYS A 31 -1.18 13.31 -15.83
C LYS A 31 -2.24 13.91 -16.74
N SER A 32 -2.09 13.73 -18.05
CA SER A 32 -3.06 14.21 -19.05
C SER A 32 -4.27 13.29 -19.26
N ARG A 33 -4.26 12.09 -18.66
CA ARG A 33 -5.28 11.04 -18.87
C ARG A 33 -5.46 10.67 -20.35
N ALA A 34 -4.37 10.66 -21.10
CA ALA A 34 -4.38 10.28 -22.51
C ALA A 34 -4.37 8.75 -22.70
N ASP A 35 -3.96 8.00 -21.68
CA ASP A 35 -4.01 6.54 -21.58
C ASP A 35 -3.39 5.80 -22.77
N ARG A 36 -2.36 6.37 -23.41
CA ARG A 36 -1.69 5.79 -24.58
C ARG A 36 -0.92 4.51 -24.27
N TYR A 37 -0.52 4.32 -23.01
CA TYR A 37 0.23 3.14 -22.55
C TYR A 37 -0.50 2.31 -21.49
N ALA A 38 -1.73 2.70 -21.09
CA ALA A 38 -2.51 2.01 -20.06
C ALA A 38 -2.89 0.56 -20.43
N TRP A 39 -2.85 0.21 -21.72
CA TRP A 39 -3.11 -1.14 -22.22
C TRP A 39 -1.94 -2.12 -21.97
N MET A 40 -0.74 -1.61 -21.68
CA MET A 40 0.46 -2.43 -21.45
C MET A 40 0.28 -3.25 -20.17
N LYS A 41 0.77 -4.50 -20.17
CA LYS A 41 0.83 -5.26 -18.92
C LYS A 41 1.77 -4.57 -17.94
N ALA A 42 1.44 -4.60 -16.66
CA ALA A 42 2.17 -3.88 -15.62
C ALA A 42 3.69 -4.14 -15.64
N HIS A 43 4.11 -5.42 -15.64
CA HIS A 43 5.54 -5.76 -15.70
C HIS A 43 6.22 -5.35 -17.02
N ASP A 44 5.49 -5.33 -18.14
CA ASP A 44 6.04 -4.90 -19.43
C ASP A 44 6.26 -3.37 -19.43
N LEU A 45 5.35 -2.61 -18.81
CA LEU A 45 5.51 -1.18 -18.61
C LEU A 45 6.64 -0.87 -17.62
N ALA A 46 6.70 -1.56 -16.48
CA ALA A 46 7.77 -1.42 -15.50
C ALA A 46 9.15 -1.65 -16.15
N LYS A 47 9.28 -2.73 -16.93
CA LYS A 47 10.49 -3.01 -17.70
C LYS A 47 10.80 -1.93 -18.74
N ALA A 48 9.80 -1.43 -19.47
CA ALA A 48 9.99 -0.35 -20.44
C ALA A 48 10.56 0.92 -19.78
N LEU A 49 10.23 1.14 -18.50
CA LEU A 49 10.70 2.25 -17.66
C LEU A 49 11.97 1.96 -16.86
N GLY A 50 12.62 0.81 -17.08
CA GLY A 50 13.90 0.46 -16.46
C GLY A 50 13.82 -0.33 -15.16
N ILE A 51 12.64 -0.79 -14.76
CA ILE A 51 12.43 -1.63 -13.57
C ILE A 51 12.47 -3.11 -13.98
N GLU A 52 13.68 -3.67 -14.03
CA GLU A 52 13.91 -5.04 -14.51
C GLU A 52 13.46 -6.13 -13.53
N ASP A 53 13.42 -5.81 -12.23
CA ASP A 53 13.11 -6.73 -11.13
C ASP A 53 11.64 -6.69 -10.69
N SER A 54 10.74 -6.08 -11.49
CA SER A 54 9.32 -5.91 -11.12
C SER A 54 8.54 -7.21 -10.84
N ARG A 55 9.07 -8.37 -11.22
CA ARG A 55 8.49 -9.70 -10.91
C ARG A 55 8.98 -10.27 -9.58
N SER A 56 10.15 -9.83 -9.13
CA SER A 56 10.76 -10.25 -7.86
C SER A 56 11.49 -9.04 -7.28
N PRO A 57 10.76 -8.06 -6.72
CA PRO A 57 11.29 -6.78 -6.27
C PRO A 57 12.55 -6.90 -5.40
N GLY A 58 13.61 -6.19 -5.76
CA GLY A 58 14.87 -6.18 -5.05
C GLY A 58 14.94 -5.14 -3.93
N ASN A 59 16.16 -4.70 -3.63
CA ASN A 59 16.44 -3.77 -2.53
C ASN A 59 16.11 -2.31 -2.86
N ASP A 60 15.90 -1.97 -4.14
CA ASP A 60 15.56 -0.60 -4.56
C ASP A 60 14.07 -0.29 -4.34
N TRP A 61 13.29 -1.31 -3.96
CA TRP A 61 11.90 -1.17 -3.60
C TRP A 61 11.76 -0.93 -2.09
N SER A 62 10.96 0.06 -1.72
CA SER A 62 10.51 0.23 -0.33
C SER A 62 9.49 -0.85 -0.01
N ARG A 63 9.55 -1.43 1.19
CA ARG A 63 8.64 -2.50 1.62
C ARG A 63 7.93 -2.11 2.90
N GLU A 64 6.62 -2.23 2.87
CA GLU A 64 5.76 -2.04 4.03
C GLU A 64 4.93 -3.30 4.24
N THR A 65 4.89 -3.80 5.47
CA THR A 65 3.93 -4.83 5.85
C THR A 65 2.62 -4.14 6.23
N GLN A 66 1.51 -4.68 5.73
CA GLN A 66 0.16 -4.21 6.03
C GLN A 66 -0.63 -5.29 6.78
N ALA A 67 -1.60 -4.88 7.59
CA ALA A 67 -2.64 -5.72 8.16
C ALA A 67 -4.00 -5.31 7.60
N ASP A 68 -4.93 -6.26 7.51
CA ASP A 68 -6.32 -5.98 7.15
C ASP A 68 -7.05 -5.36 8.35
N ASP A 69 -7.83 -4.31 8.09
CA ASP A 69 -8.68 -3.65 9.09
C ASP A 69 -9.91 -4.54 9.40
N LEU A 70 -9.70 -5.52 10.27
CA LEU A 70 -10.73 -6.48 10.67
C LEU A 70 -11.43 -6.05 11.95
N THR A 71 -12.76 -6.14 11.95
CA THR A 71 -13.55 -6.05 13.17
C THR A 71 -13.33 -7.26 14.09
N VAL A 72 -13.70 -7.12 15.37
CA VAL A 72 -13.69 -8.23 16.34
C VAL A 72 -14.44 -9.45 15.81
N GLU A 73 -15.61 -9.24 15.20
CA GLU A 73 -16.43 -10.30 14.62
C GLU A 73 -15.74 -11.00 13.44
N GLU A 74 -15.17 -10.25 12.49
CA GLU A 74 -14.50 -10.82 11.31
C GLU A 74 -13.24 -11.62 11.66
N TYR A 75 -12.47 -11.19 12.65
CA TYR A 75 -11.33 -11.97 13.13
C TYR A 75 -11.79 -13.21 13.92
N ALA A 76 -12.87 -13.10 14.72
CA ALA A 76 -13.43 -14.20 15.47
C ALA A 76 -13.96 -15.35 14.58
N GLU A 77 -14.30 -15.07 13.31
CA GLU A 77 -14.63 -16.10 12.31
C GLU A 77 -13.41 -16.97 11.92
N GLN A 78 -12.20 -16.46 12.09
CA GLN A 78 -10.96 -17.08 11.62
C GLN A 78 -10.24 -17.88 12.71
N VAL A 79 -10.57 -17.67 13.98
CA VAL A 79 -9.92 -18.30 15.13
C VAL A 79 -10.84 -19.27 15.85
N PHE A 80 -10.25 -20.29 16.49
CA PHE A 80 -10.98 -21.27 17.27
C PHE A 80 -10.34 -21.50 18.65
N PRO A 81 -11.09 -21.35 19.75
CA PRO A 81 -12.49 -20.91 19.80
C PRO A 81 -12.67 -19.39 19.55
N PRO A 82 -13.82 -18.91 19.03
CA PRO A 82 -14.02 -17.49 18.75
C PRO A 82 -13.85 -16.57 19.96
N SER A 83 -14.11 -17.06 21.17
CA SER A 83 -13.95 -16.27 22.39
C SER A 83 -12.50 -15.91 22.76
N THR A 84 -11.48 -16.48 22.11
CA THR A 84 -10.06 -16.17 22.39
C THR A 84 -9.73 -14.70 22.17
N VAL A 85 -10.46 -14.00 21.31
CA VAL A 85 -10.29 -12.55 21.10
C VAL A 85 -10.46 -11.74 22.39
N LEU A 86 -11.17 -12.28 23.39
CA LEU A 86 -11.37 -11.63 24.68
C LEU A 86 -10.12 -11.68 25.57
N ASP A 87 -9.16 -12.58 25.29
CA ASP A 87 -7.95 -12.77 26.09
C ASP A 87 -6.98 -11.59 25.95
N TRP A 88 -7.11 -10.78 24.90
CA TRP A 88 -6.33 -9.55 24.71
C TRP A 88 -6.76 -8.40 25.63
N LEU A 89 -7.88 -8.53 26.33
CA LEU A 89 -8.30 -7.54 27.31
C LEU A 89 -7.62 -7.78 28.66
N THR A 90 -7.31 -6.69 29.37
CA THR A 90 -6.92 -6.73 30.79
C THR A 90 -8.02 -6.14 31.69
N PRO A 91 -9.15 -6.86 31.88
CA PRO A 91 -10.32 -6.36 32.59
C PRO A 91 -10.14 -6.37 34.12
N SER A 92 -10.97 -5.60 34.83
CA SER A 92 -11.15 -5.81 36.28
C SER A 92 -11.71 -7.21 36.58
N ALA A 93 -11.47 -7.74 37.78
CA ALA A 93 -11.97 -9.07 38.17
C ALA A 93 -13.49 -9.25 38.02
N ARG A 94 -14.28 -8.18 38.22
CA ARG A 94 -15.73 -8.21 37.99
C ARG A 94 -16.06 -8.31 36.51
N ARG A 95 -15.37 -7.53 35.67
CA ARG A 95 -15.57 -7.53 34.22
C ARG A 95 -15.10 -8.86 33.60
N ALA A 96 -13.99 -9.42 34.06
CA ALA A 96 -13.48 -10.73 33.64
C ALA A 96 -14.54 -11.84 33.74
N LYS A 97 -15.30 -11.89 34.85
CA LYS A 97 -16.39 -12.87 35.02
C LYS A 97 -17.52 -12.71 34.02
N VAL A 98 -17.81 -11.47 33.60
CA VAL A 98 -18.82 -11.18 32.59
C VAL A 98 -18.32 -11.63 31.21
N LEU A 99 -17.08 -11.29 30.88
CA LEU A 99 -16.44 -11.67 29.61
C LEU A 99 -16.35 -13.19 29.48
N ALA A 100 -15.88 -13.91 30.49
CA ALA A 100 -15.80 -15.38 30.48
C ALA A 100 -17.15 -16.04 30.21
N LYS A 101 -18.22 -15.60 30.91
CA LYS A 101 -19.57 -16.13 30.69
C LYS A 101 -20.09 -15.84 29.28
N LYS A 102 -19.76 -14.67 28.72
CA LYS A 102 -20.15 -14.30 27.35
C LYS A 102 -19.36 -15.07 26.30
N GLY A 103 -18.06 -15.28 26.51
CA GLY A 103 -17.21 -16.13 25.69
C GLY A 103 -17.73 -17.57 25.62
N GLU A 104 -18.04 -18.19 26.76
CA GLU A 104 -18.65 -19.53 26.80
C GLU A 104 -19.96 -19.61 26.00
N GLN A 105 -20.77 -18.54 26.01
CA GLN A 105 -22.02 -18.48 25.24
C GLN A 105 -21.76 -18.37 23.73
N ILE A 106 -20.77 -17.59 23.32
CA ILE A 106 -20.35 -17.47 21.92
C ILE A 106 -19.88 -18.83 21.43
N ASP A 107 -18.93 -19.47 22.13
CA ASP A 107 -18.34 -20.74 21.70
C ASP A 107 -19.36 -21.88 21.63
N ALA A 108 -20.33 -21.90 22.57
CA ALA A 108 -21.37 -22.92 22.58
C ALA A 108 -22.45 -22.71 21.50
N SER A 109 -22.72 -21.46 21.12
CA SER A 109 -23.80 -21.12 20.17
C SER A 109 -23.33 -20.96 18.73
N GLY A 110 -22.05 -20.64 18.53
CA GLY A 110 -21.49 -20.25 17.23
C GLY A 110 -21.96 -18.88 16.75
N VAL A 111 -22.68 -18.11 17.56
CA VAL A 111 -23.17 -16.77 17.21
C VAL A 111 -22.15 -15.73 17.71
N LEU A 112 -21.52 -15.02 16.76
CA LEU A 112 -20.51 -14.00 17.02
C LEU A 112 -21.14 -12.66 17.41
N ASP A 113 -21.76 -12.59 18.58
CA ASP A 113 -22.31 -11.35 19.15
C ASP A 113 -21.40 -10.79 20.25
N PHE A 114 -20.54 -9.83 19.87
CA PHE A 114 -19.70 -9.08 20.79
C PHE A 114 -20.30 -7.71 21.18
N GLY A 115 -21.61 -7.51 21.02
CA GLY A 115 -22.29 -6.26 21.38
C GLY A 115 -22.23 -5.89 22.88
N PHE A 116 -21.73 -6.80 23.71
CA PHE A 116 -21.49 -6.55 25.15
C PHE A 116 -20.15 -5.85 25.44
N LEU A 117 -19.25 -5.73 24.46
CA LEU A 117 -18.00 -4.97 24.58
C LEU A 117 -18.28 -3.48 24.57
N THR A 118 -17.47 -2.72 25.31
CA THR A 118 -17.45 -1.26 25.20
C THR A 118 -16.59 -0.83 24.01
N ASP A 119 -16.78 0.39 23.50
CA ASP A 119 -15.97 0.95 22.41
C ASP A 119 -14.47 0.85 22.71
N LYS A 120 -14.05 1.20 23.93
CA LYS A 120 -12.64 1.09 24.35
C LYS A 120 -12.12 -0.34 24.34
N GLU A 121 -12.96 -1.32 24.73
CA GLU A 121 -12.56 -2.73 24.68
C GLU A 121 -12.46 -3.23 23.23
N ARG A 122 -13.35 -2.77 22.34
CA ARG A 122 -13.25 -3.05 20.89
C ARG A 122 -11.99 -2.46 20.30
N ASP A 123 -11.73 -1.17 20.51
CA ASP A 123 -10.51 -0.50 20.04
C ASP A 123 -9.24 -1.23 20.52
N THR A 124 -9.26 -1.75 21.75
CA THR A 124 -8.11 -2.50 22.31
C THR A 124 -7.91 -3.83 21.60
N ILE A 125 -9.00 -4.56 21.31
CA ILE A 125 -8.96 -5.83 20.59
C ILE A 125 -8.55 -5.62 19.14
N GLU A 126 -9.16 -4.66 18.44
CA GLU A 126 -8.86 -4.36 17.03
C GLU A 126 -7.39 -3.92 16.86
N ALA A 127 -6.86 -3.09 17.76
CA ALA A 127 -5.43 -2.77 17.76
C ALA A 127 -4.51 -3.98 18.03
N ALA A 128 -4.97 -4.95 18.82
CA ALA A 128 -4.24 -6.20 19.05
C ALA A 128 -4.29 -7.12 17.82
N ILE A 129 -5.44 -7.16 17.12
CA ILE A 129 -5.60 -7.87 15.84
C ILE A 129 -4.62 -7.30 14.81
N ASP A 130 -4.57 -5.96 14.67
CA ASP A 130 -3.64 -5.30 13.76
C ASP A 130 -2.19 -5.67 14.05
N ALA A 131 -1.80 -5.64 15.33
CA ALA A 131 -0.43 -5.95 15.75
C ALA A 131 -0.07 -7.42 15.51
N ASP A 132 -0.97 -8.35 15.84
CA ASP A 132 -0.79 -9.80 15.63
C ASP A 132 -0.70 -10.13 14.14
N GLN A 133 -1.57 -9.53 13.32
CA GLN A 133 -1.50 -9.66 11.87
C GLN A 133 -0.20 -9.09 11.31
N LEU A 134 0.23 -7.90 11.74
CA LEU A 134 1.49 -7.33 11.28
C LEU A 134 2.69 -8.21 11.62
N GLU A 135 2.75 -8.75 12.84
CA GLU A 135 3.82 -9.65 13.26
C GLU A 135 3.78 -10.96 12.45
N SER A 136 2.61 -11.54 12.24
CA SER A 136 2.41 -12.74 11.43
C SER A 136 2.79 -12.51 9.97
N ASN A 137 2.33 -11.41 9.38
CA ASN A 137 2.58 -11.02 8.01
C ASN A 137 4.08 -10.75 7.79
N ALA A 138 4.71 -10.03 8.71
CA ALA A 138 6.15 -9.80 8.66
C ALA A 138 6.97 -11.09 8.80
N SER A 139 6.59 -11.97 9.73
CA SER A 139 7.33 -13.21 10.00
C SER A 139 7.19 -14.24 8.89
N ASN A 140 6.06 -14.22 8.17
CA ASN A 140 5.77 -15.16 7.08
C ASN A 140 5.88 -14.53 5.68
N GLY A 141 6.33 -13.28 5.57
CA GLY A 141 6.46 -12.57 4.28
C GLY A 141 5.13 -12.25 3.58
N MET A 142 3.99 -12.40 4.25
CA MET A 142 2.66 -12.08 3.71
C MET A 142 2.34 -10.58 3.89
N GLY A 143 1.38 -10.06 3.11
CA GLY A 143 0.91 -8.67 3.26
C GLY A 143 1.99 -7.62 2.96
N CYS A 144 3.03 -7.99 2.23
CA CYS A 144 4.13 -7.10 1.87
C CYS A 144 3.75 -6.28 0.64
N ILE A 145 3.63 -4.98 0.82
CA ILE A 145 3.51 -4.02 -0.28
C ILE A 145 4.90 -3.47 -0.59
N ALA A 146 5.36 -3.70 -1.81
CA ALA A 146 6.58 -3.11 -2.33
C ALA A 146 6.24 -1.91 -3.21
N THR A 147 6.87 -0.77 -2.98
CA THR A 147 6.72 0.42 -3.83
C THR A 147 8.05 0.86 -4.43
N ILE A 148 8.00 1.35 -5.67
CA ILE A 148 9.15 1.99 -6.32
C ILE A 148 8.67 3.20 -7.12
N GLY A 149 9.38 4.32 -6.98
CA GLY A 149 9.21 5.50 -7.81
C GLY A 149 10.38 5.62 -8.78
N VAL A 150 10.12 5.69 -10.08
CA VAL A 150 11.16 6.00 -11.08
C VAL A 150 10.93 7.39 -11.63
N GLY A 151 11.99 8.20 -11.65
CA GLY A 151 11.96 9.59 -12.06
C GLY A 151 13.37 10.08 -12.32
N GLU A 152 13.49 11.32 -12.80
CA GLU A 152 14.77 11.99 -12.62
C GLU A 152 14.97 12.19 -11.12
N GLU A 153 16.07 11.66 -10.56
CA GLU A 153 16.61 12.27 -9.34
C GLU A 153 16.75 13.75 -9.68
N LEU A 154 16.23 14.65 -8.82
CA LEU A 154 16.64 16.04 -8.91
C LEU A 154 18.14 16.01 -8.78
N ARG A 155 18.81 16.12 -9.94
CA ARG A 155 20.27 16.05 -10.05
C ARG A 155 20.83 16.86 -8.92
N GLU A 156 21.83 16.31 -8.26
CA GLU A 156 22.72 17.05 -7.38
C GLU A 156 23.07 18.39 -8.06
N TYR A 157 22.30 19.40 -7.64
CA TYR A 157 22.44 20.83 -7.82
C TYR A 157 23.19 21.33 -9.07
N SER A 158 22.46 21.64 -10.15
CA SER A 158 22.97 22.54 -11.21
C SER A 158 22.64 24.03 -10.98
N GLY A 159 22.27 24.42 -9.76
CA GLY A 159 22.30 25.83 -9.31
C GLY A 159 21.04 26.67 -9.52
N ASP A 160 19.91 26.10 -9.95
CA ASP A 160 18.63 26.80 -10.08
C ASP A 160 17.60 26.22 -9.11
N GLU A 161 17.73 26.54 -7.82
CA GLU A 161 16.62 26.32 -6.87
C GLU A 161 15.39 27.12 -7.34
N PRO A 162 14.18 26.53 -7.33
CA PRO A 162 12.98 27.29 -7.66
C PRO A 162 12.84 28.43 -6.66
N ALA A 163 12.80 29.67 -7.18
CA ALA A 163 12.76 30.86 -6.34
C ALA A 163 11.67 30.74 -5.28
N ARG A 164 12.03 31.05 -4.03
CA ARG A 164 11.05 31.13 -2.94
C ARG A 164 9.95 32.11 -3.27
N ASN A 165 8.73 31.74 -2.94
CA ASN A 165 7.62 32.68 -3.03
C ASN A 165 7.78 33.76 -1.94
N PRO A 166 7.43 35.03 -2.21
CA PRO A 166 7.50 36.07 -1.19
C PRO A 166 6.65 35.73 0.04
N GLY A 167 7.28 35.58 1.21
CA GLY A 167 6.60 35.24 2.46
C GLY A 167 6.41 33.75 2.72
N GLU A 168 6.94 32.87 1.86
CA GLU A 168 6.97 31.42 2.06
C GLU A 168 7.86 31.06 3.26
N SER A 169 7.35 30.24 4.17
CA SER A 169 8.13 29.72 5.28
C SER A 169 9.15 28.68 4.80
N ASP A 170 10.14 28.35 5.65
CA ASP A 170 11.10 27.30 5.34
C ASP A 170 10.40 25.94 5.15
N ASP A 171 9.41 25.64 6.01
CA ASP A 171 8.64 24.39 5.95
C ASP A 171 7.79 24.30 4.68
N ASP A 172 7.14 25.40 4.27
CA ASP A 172 6.33 25.45 3.04
C ASP A 172 7.21 25.30 1.79
N TYR A 173 8.40 25.91 1.79
CA TYR A 173 9.37 25.78 0.71
C TYR A 173 9.85 24.33 0.56
N LEU A 174 10.22 23.69 1.68
CA LEU A 174 10.64 22.29 1.68
C LEU A 174 9.51 21.37 1.24
N LEU A 175 8.30 21.56 1.75
CA LEU A 175 7.14 20.76 1.35
C LEU A 175 6.89 20.86 -0.16
N ARG A 176 6.90 22.07 -0.74
CA ARG A 176 6.75 22.28 -2.18
C ARG A 176 7.87 21.62 -3.00
N MET A 177 9.09 21.62 -2.48
CA MET A 177 10.22 20.94 -3.13
C MET A 177 10.01 19.42 -3.13
N PHE A 178 9.62 18.83 -2.00
CA PHE A 178 9.30 17.41 -1.89
C PHE A 178 8.12 17.01 -2.77
N GLU A 179 7.04 17.81 -2.77
CA GLU A 179 5.89 17.58 -3.64
C GLU A 179 6.30 17.62 -5.12
N ALA A 180 7.18 18.54 -5.51
CA ALA A 180 7.69 18.62 -6.89
C ALA A 180 8.60 17.44 -7.27
N GLU A 181 9.37 16.89 -6.31
CA GLU A 181 10.14 15.66 -6.51
C GLU A 181 9.24 14.45 -6.72
N GLU A 182 8.21 14.29 -5.90
CA GLU A 182 7.24 13.20 -6.03
C GLU A 182 6.40 13.34 -7.32
N ASP A 183 5.98 14.57 -7.67
CA ASP A 183 5.30 14.85 -8.95
C ASP A 183 6.18 14.53 -10.17
N ASN A 184 7.50 14.41 -9.99
CA ASN A 184 8.44 14.07 -11.05
C ASN A 184 8.64 12.57 -11.26
N ARG A 185 8.10 11.73 -10.38
CA ARG A 185 8.24 10.28 -10.46
C ARG A 185 6.96 9.63 -11.01
N VAL A 186 7.11 8.40 -11.49
CA VAL A 186 5.99 7.50 -11.73
C VAL A 186 6.15 6.30 -10.81
N HIS A 187 5.06 5.93 -10.13
CA HIS A 187 5.08 4.96 -9.05
C HIS A 187 4.47 3.64 -9.49
N PHE A 188 5.04 2.56 -8.95
CA PHE A 188 4.47 1.22 -9.00
C PHE A 188 4.28 0.72 -7.58
N GLU A 189 3.25 -0.08 -7.39
CA GLU A 189 2.93 -0.75 -6.13
C GLU A 189 2.70 -2.23 -6.41
N GLY A 190 3.50 -3.09 -5.80
CA GLY A 190 3.45 -4.54 -5.94
C GLY A 190 3.00 -5.21 -4.65
N GLN A 191 2.05 -6.13 -4.73
CA GLN A 191 1.78 -7.09 -3.66
C GLN A 191 2.74 -8.27 -3.79
N ILE A 192 3.47 -8.55 -2.72
CA ILE A 192 4.55 -9.54 -2.70
C ILE A 192 4.15 -10.73 -1.82
N GLU A 193 4.35 -11.93 -2.35
CA GLU A 193 4.19 -13.19 -1.61
C GLU A 193 5.43 -13.52 -0.75
N ASP A 194 5.32 -14.57 0.06
CA ASP A 194 6.35 -15.04 0.98
C ASP A 194 7.62 -15.52 0.28
N ASP A 195 7.52 -15.95 -0.98
CA ASP A 195 8.65 -16.33 -1.83
C ASP A 195 9.35 -15.13 -2.51
N GLY A 196 8.82 -13.92 -2.32
CA GLY A 196 9.32 -12.69 -2.90
C GLY A 196 8.82 -12.40 -4.32
N GLU A 197 7.93 -13.21 -4.89
CA GLU A 197 7.29 -12.94 -6.18
C GLU A 197 6.22 -11.85 -6.05
N CYS A 198 6.17 -10.95 -7.04
CA CYS A 198 5.10 -9.97 -7.15
C CYS A 198 3.90 -10.59 -7.87
N ILE A 199 2.82 -10.82 -7.13
CA ILE A 199 1.59 -11.43 -7.65
C ILE A 199 0.63 -10.44 -8.28
N PHE A 200 0.68 -9.19 -7.85
CA PHE A 200 -0.13 -8.11 -8.40
C PHE A 200 0.67 -6.82 -8.41
N LEU A 201 0.82 -6.23 -9.59
CA LEU A 201 1.54 -4.98 -9.81
C LEU A 201 0.60 -3.91 -10.34
N LYS A 202 0.36 -2.87 -9.54
CA LYS A 202 -0.31 -1.64 -9.97
C LYS A 202 0.66 -0.76 -10.72
N THR A 203 0.18 -0.19 -11.81
CA THR A 203 0.88 0.78 -12.64
C THR A 203 0.58 2.21 -12.20
N PRO A 204 1.33 3.21 -12.69
CA PRO A 204 0.99 4.62 -12.48
C PRO A 204 -0.44 4.99 -12.94
N TYR A 205 -1.02 4.23 -13.89
CA TYR A 205 -2.38 4.46 -14.37
C TYR A 205 -3.42 3.97 -13.37
N ASP A 206 -3.17 2.83 -12.71
CA ASP A 206 -4.05 2.29 -11.69
C ASP A 206 -4.06 3.21 -10.46
N LEU A 207 -2.87 3.60 -9.99
CA LEU A 207 -2.69 4.46 -8.82
C LEU A 207 -3.27 5.87 -9.02
N ARG A 208 -3.26 6.40 -10.25
CA ARG A 208 -3.88 7.70 -10.58
C ARG A 208 -5.39 7.72 -10.30
N ASP A 209 -6.04 6.58 -10.47
CA ASP A 209 -7.50 6.47 -10.42
C ASP A 209 -7.99 5.95 -9.05
N GLU A 210 -7.08 5.63 -8.11
CA GLU A 210 -7.43 5.34 -6.72
C GLU A 210 -7.86 6.62 -5.99
N GLU A 211 -9.08 6.64 -5.46
CA GLU A 211 -9.55 7.75 -4.62
C GLU A 211 -8.77 7.77 -3.29
N PRO A 212 -8.34 8.93 -2.79
CA PRO A 212 -7.62 9.05 -1.52
C PRO A 212 -8.46 8.71 -0.27
N ASP A 213 -9.73 8.30 -0.44
CA ASP A 213 -10.69 8.08 0.64
C ASP A 213 -11.20 6.63 0.68
N ARG A 214 -10.37 5.74 1.22
CA ARG A 214 -10.84 4.88 2.31
C ARG A 214 -9.84 5.01 3.45
N PRO A 215 -10.29 5.35 4.67
CA PRO A 215 -9.47 5.10 5.85
C PRO A 215 -9.41 3.58 6.02
N VAL A 216 -8.56 2.92 5.24
CA VAL A 216 -8.02 1.64 5.68
C VAL A 216 -7.08 2.05 6.80
N LYS A 217 -7.37 1.66 8.05
CA LYS A 217 -6.40 1.77 9.12
C LYS A 217 -5.29 0.77 8.84
N ILE A 218 -4.43 1.10 7.88
CA ILE A 218 -3.24 0.30 7.59
C ILE A 218 -2.23 0.67 8.66
N SER A 219 -2.08 -0.21 9.64
CA SER A 219 -0.89 -0.22 10.46
C SER A 219 0.29 -0.61 9.57
N ARG A 220 1.36 0.19 9.58
CA ARG A 220 2.53 0.01 8.70
C ARG A 220 3.78 -0.19 9.55
N SER A 221 4.58 -1.21 9.22
CA SER A 221 5.93 -1.38 9.76
C SER A 221 6.96 -1.31 8.63
N HIS A 222 8.03 -0.53 8.83
CA HIS A 222 9.15 -0.41 7.91
C HIS A 222 10.27 -1.38 8.32
N TRP A 223 10.91 -2.03 7.33
CA TRP A 223 12.06 -2.92 7.51
C TRP A 223 13.35 -2.30 6.98
#